data_AF-A0A9D4BWK3-F1
#
_entry.id   AF-A0A9D4BWK3-F1
#
_cell.length_a   1.000
_cell.length_b   1.000
_cell.length_c   1.000
_cell.angle_alpha   90.00
_cell.angle_beta   90.00
_cell.angle_gamma   90.00
#
_symmetry.space_group_name_H-M   'P 1'
#
loop_
_entity.id
_entity.type
_entity.pdbx_description
1 polymer ?
#
loop_
_entity_poly.entity_id
_entity_poly.type
_entity_poly.pdbx_seq_one_letter_code
_entity_poly.pdbx_strand_id
1 'polypeptide(L)'
;MKGQKKTPKQPSEKGQLLNNNDIIAPKQTSDRVTGEEIKYIVIDQFSNENTMTLSTHIAPQPMVTFLDRSNIPYTTQRYRKRKLEMEKEGITKRKYDRKKVPVCKQCGQDRIPPDHVQYFMNWFCRSTATQSFEDWKTEIMKKGYGKKPRK
;
A
#
# COMPACT_ATOMS: atom_id res chain seq x y z
N MET A 1 4.26 -59.04 -12.27
CA MET A 1 4.21 -57.58 -12.46
C MET A 1 3.44 -57.28 -13.74
N LYS A 2 2.20 -56.77 -13.63
CA LYS A 2 1.34 -56.47 -14.78
C LYS A 2 0.99 -54.98 -14.75
N GLY A 3 1.50 -54.25 -15.73
CA GLY A 3 1.32 -52.80 -15.87
C GLY A 3 -0.09 -52.46 -16.36
N GLN A 4 -0.72 -51.49 -15.68
CA GLN A 4 -1.99 -50.91 -16.11
C GLN A 4 -1.71 -49.59 -16.85
N LYS A 5 -2.03 -49.60 -18.14
CA LYS A 5 -1.98 -48.42 -19.04
C LYS A 5 -3.20 -47.55 -18.75
N LYS A 6 -2.99 -46.26 -18.43
CA LYS A 6 -4.06 -45.24 -18.36
C LYS A 6 -4.27 -44.64 -19.75
N THR A 7 -5.50 -44.66 -20.23
CA THR A 7 -5.93 -44.01 -21.48
C THR A 7 -6.29 -42.53 -21.24
N PRO A 8 -6.17 -41.65 -22.26
CA PRO A 8 -6.48 -40.22 -22.13
C PRO A 8 -7.98 -39.94 -22.22
N LYS A 9 -8.45 -39.01 -21.38
CA LYS A 9 -9.83 -38.51 -21.34
C LYS A 9 -10.03 -37.45 -22.43
N GLN A 10 -11.01 -37.65 -23.30
CA GLN A 10 -11.42 -36.66 -24.31
C GLN A 10 -12.21 -35.48 -23.68
N PRO A 11 -12.18 -34.28 -24.29
CA PRO A 11 -12.98 -33.14 -23.86
C PRO A 11 -14.37 -33.15 -24.52
N SER A 12 -15.42 -32.93 -23.74
CA SER A 12 -16.78 -32.75 -24.26
C SER A 12 -17.10 -31.26 -24.37
N GLU A 13 -17.35 -30.81 -25.60
CA GLU A 13 -18.04 -29.56 -25.91
C GLU A 13 -19.50 -29.61 -25.46
N LYS A 14 -20.00 -28.57 -24.78
CA LYS A 14 -21.34 -28.00 -25.00
C LYS A 14 -21.30 -26.52 -24.63
N GLY A 15 -21.45 -25.67 -25.65
CA GLY A 15 -21.89 -24.30 -25.47
C GLY A 15 -23.40 -24.24 -25.25
N GLN A 16 -23.88 -23.11 -24.71
CA GLN A 16 -25.11 -22.46 -25.14
C GLN A 16 -25.15 -21.02 -24.61
N LEU A 17 -25.72 -20.15 -25.46
CA LEU A 17 -25.76 -18.70 -25.47
C LEU A 17 -26.78 -18.10 -24.50
N LEU A 18 -26.67 -16.78 -24.25
CA LEU A 18 -27.70 -15.72 -24.22
C LEU A 18 -26.97 -14.40 -23.81
N ASN A 19 -26.76 -13.41 -24.70
CA ASN A 19 -27.64 -12.25 -25.04
C ASN A 19 -27.97 -11.40 -23.78
N ASN A 20 -27.78 -10.08 -23.66
CA ASN A 20 -27.74 -8.96 -24.61
C ASN A 20 -27.00 -7.74 -23.99
N ASN A 21 -26.61 -6.82 -24.88
CA ASN A 21 -26.34 -5.38 -24.74
C ASN A 21 -26.63 -4.72 -23.38
N ASP A 22 -25.68 -3.92 -22.88
CA ASP A 22 -25.91 -2.49 -22.58
C ASP A 22 -24.63 -1.76 -22.16
N ILE A 23 -24.27 -0.74 -22.96
CA ILE A 23 -23.74 0.57 -22.57
C ILE A 23 -22.51 0.58 -21.63
N ILE A 24 -21.35 0.76 -22.27
CA ILE A 24 -20.09 1.18 -21.62
C ILE A 24 -20.27 2.62 -21.12
N ALA A 25 -20.44 2.79 -19.80
CA ALA A 25 -20.25 4.07 -19.12
C ALA A 25 -18.96 4.01 -18.28
N PRO A 26 -17.90 4.78 -18.61
CA PRO A 26 -16.78 4.94 -17.71
C PRO A 26 -17.21 5.80 -16.52
N LYS A 27 -17.31 5.18 -15.34
CA LYS A 27 -17.39 5.93 -14.07
C LYS A 27 -16.07 6.67 -13.87
N GLN A 28 -16.07 7.95 -14.19
CA GLN A 28 -15.05 8.90 -13.79
C GLN A 28 -15.10 9.04 -12.26
N THR A 29 -13.98 8.75 -11.61
CA THR A 29 -13.70 9.24 -10.25
C THR A 29 -12.34 9.89 -10.27
N SER A 30 -12.31 11.19 -10.54
CA SER A 30 -11.29 12.10 -10.05
C SER A 30 -11.81 13.53 -10.14
N ASP A 31 -11.29 14.36 -9.25
CA ASP A 31 -11.25 15.82 -9.35
C ASP A 31 -12.43 16.59 -8.75
N ARG A 32 -12.48 16.60 -7.42
CA ARG A 32 -12.96 17.76 -6.67
C ARG A 32 -11.79 18.73 -6.47
N VAL A 33 -11.52 19.53 -7.50
CA VAL A 33 -10.78 20.78 -7.40
C VAL A 33 -11.59 21.81 -8.17
N THR A 34 -12.10 22.82 -7.47
CA THR A 34 -12.26 24.21 -7.94
C THR A 34 -12.97 25.00 -6.86
N GLY A 35 -12.36 26.12 -6.46
CA GLY A 35 -13.03 27.11 -5.63
C GLY A 35 -12.14 27.92 -4.69
N GLU A 36 -10.85 28.12 -4.98
CA GLU A 36 -10.14 29.26 -4.40
C GLU A 36 -9.84 30.28 -5.50
N GLU A 37 -10.46 31.42 -5.28
CA GLU A 37 -10.48 32.64 -6.08
C GLU A 37 -9.06 33.18 -6.23
N ILE A 38 -8.44 32.98 -7.40
CA ILE A 38 -7.17 33.63 -7.74
C ILE A 38 -7.48 35.09 -8.04
N LYS A 39 -7.28 35.95 -7.04
CA LYS A 39 -7.22 37.40 -7.25
C LYS A 39 -6.03 37.70 -8.15
N TYR A 40 -6.30 38.03 -9.40
CA TYR A 40 -5.31 38.58 -10.32
C TYR A 40 -4.85 39.93 -9.78
N ILE A 41 -3.58 40.01 -9.37
CA ILE A 41 -2.91 41.29 -9.19
C ILE A 41 -2.55 41.78 -10.59
N VAL A 42 -3.29 42.79 -11.06
CA VAL A 42 -2.92 43.59 -12.23
C VAL A 42 -1.65 44.36 -11.84
N ILE A 43 -0.52 43.98 -12.42
CA ILE A 43 0.69 44.82 -12.39
C ILE A 43 0.71 45.53 -13.73
N ASP A 44 0.31 46.80 -13.72
CA ASP A 44 0.51 47.71 -14.84
C ASP A 44 2.01 47.79 -15.14
N GLN A 45 2.35 47.47 -16.38
CA GLN A 45 3.67 47.77 -16.95
C GLN A 45 3.66 49.25 -17.31
N PHE A 46 4.59 50.06 -16.79
CA PHE A 46 5.21 51.09 -17.64
C PHE A 46 6.62 51.43 -17.16
N SER A 47 7.53 51.21 -18.11
CA SER A 47 8.84 51.84 -18.33
C SER A 47 9.85 51.83 -17.18
N ASN A 48 10.96 51.13 -17.40
CA ASN A 48 12.29 51.70 -17.24
C ASN A 48 13.21 51.02 -18.25
N GLU A 49 13.54 51.75 -19.31
CA GLU A 49 14.63 51.44 -20.21
C GLU A 49 15.94 51.50 -19.41
N ASN A 50 16.67 50.39 -19.33
CA ASN A 50 18.12 50.48 -19.43
C ASN A 50 18.75 49.15 -19.87
N THR A 51 19.37 49.24 -21.04
CA THR A 51 20.37 48.34 -21.61
C THR A 51 21.47 47.95 -20.62
N MET A 52 21.80 46.66 -20.54
CA MET A 52 23.10 46.13 -20.99
C MET A 52 23.20 44.63 -20.68
N THR A 53 23.67 43.92 -21.70
CA THR A 53 23.92 42.49 -21.79
C THR A 53 25.05 42.02 -20.87
N LEU A 54 24.87 40.90 -20.17
CA LEU A 54 25.89 39.84 -20.12
C LEU A 54 25.24 38.49 -19.77
N SER A 55 25.24 37.58 -20.75
CA SER A 55 24.82 36.19 -20.59
C SER A 55 25.81 35.44 -19.71
N THR A 56 25.40 35.14 -18.47
CA THR A 56 26.04 34.10 -17.66
C THR A 56 24.97 33.03 -17.44
N HIS A 57 25.21 31.82 -17.96
CA HIS A 57 24.39 30.65 -17.68
C HIS A 57 24.55 30.25 -16.20
N ILE A 58 23.82 30.92 -15.32
CA ILE A 58 23.63 30.48 -13.95
C ILE A 58 22.54 29.42 -14.00
N ALA A 59 22.95 28.15 -13.89
CA ALA A 59 22.04 27.05 -13.65
C ALA A 59 21.12 27.42 -12.45
N PRO A 60 19.80 27.18 -12.52
CA PRO A 60 18.93 27.43 -11.38
C PRO A 60 19.37 26.51 -10.23
N GLN A 61 20.10 27.09 -9.28
CA GLN A 61 20.37 26.47 -8.00
C GLN A 61 19.01 26.08 -7.41
N PRO A 62 18.80 24.85 -6.91
CA PRO A 62 17.56 24.54 -6.22
C PRO A 62 17.45 25.46 -5.02
N MET A 63 16.39 26.26 -5.00
CA MET A 63 16.03 27.13 -3.89
C MET A 63 15.93 26.24 -2.64
N VAL A 64 16.98 26.18 -1.83
CA VAL A 64 16.90 25.55 -0.51
C VAL A 64 16.02 26.47 0.31
N THR A 65 14.76 26.09 0.49
CA THR A 65 13.87 26.72 1.44
C THR A 65 14.55 26.67 2.81
N PHE A 66 15.03 27.83 3.27
CA PHE A 66 15.54 28.01 4.61
C PHE A 66 14.35 27.90 5.58
N LEU A 67 13.93 26.67 5.85
CA LEU A 67 13.09 26.38 7.00
C LEU A 67 13.86 26.87 8.23
N ASP A 68 13.30 27.89 8.87
CA ASP A 68 13.82 28.47 10.10
C ASP A 68 14.23 27.34 11.06
N ARG A 69 15.54 27.25 11.31
CA ARG A 69 16.14 26.14 12.10
C ARG A 69 15.70 26.20 13.56
N SER A 70 15.13 27.32 14.00
CA SER A 70 14.70 27.57 15.38
C SER A 70 13.53 26.68 15.83
N ASN A 71 12.72 26.16 14.90
CA ASN A 71 11.48 25.43 15.20
C ASN A 71 11.56 23.92 14.93
N ILE A 72 12.76 23.35 14.80
CA ILE A 72 12.92 21.91 14.57
C ILE A 72 13.18 21.21 15.91
N PRO A 73 12.30 20.29 16.35
CA PRO A 73 12.53 19.52 17.57
C PRO A 73 13.88 18.80 17.55
N TYR A 74 14.55 18.73 18.70
CA TYR A 74 15.88 18.12 18.85
C TYR A 74 15.98 16.72 18.21
N THR A 75 14.94 15.90 18.37
CA THR A 75 14.87 14.54 17.80
C THR A 75 14.98 14.53 16.27
N THR A 76 14.36 15.52 15.62
CA THR A 76 14.41 15.67 14.16
C THR A 76 15.79 16.12 13.70
N GLN A 77 16.43 17.05 14.42
CA GLN A 77 17.81 17.47 14.11
C GLN A 77 18.78 16.28 14.20
N ARG A 78 18.69 15.50 15.29
CA ARG A 78 19.52 14.30 15.49
C ARG A 78 19.28 13.24 14.41
N TYR A 79 18.03 13.03 14.00
CA TYR A 79 17.71 12.12 12.90
C TYR A 79 18.34 12.59 11.58
N ARG A 80 18.20 13.88 11.24
CA ARG A 80 18.80 14.46 10.03
C ARG A 80 20.32 14.31 10.00
N LYS A 81 20.99 14.61 11.11
CA LYS A 81 22.45 14.42 11.24
C LYS A 81 22.84 12.96 10.99
N ARG A 82 22.19 12.01 11.66
CA ARG A 82 22.44 10.57 11.47
C ARG A 82 22.17 10.12 10.03
N LYS A 83 21.12 10.66 9.39
CA LYS A 83 20.81 10.34 7.99
C LYS A 83 21.93 10.79 7.05
N LEU A 84 22.42 12.02 7.22
CA LEU A 84 23.53 12.56 6.43
C LEU A 84 24.83 11.78 6.68
N GLU A 85 25.11 11.38 7.92
CA GLU A 85 26.26 10.52 8.25
C GLU A 85 26.17 9.15 7.56
N MET A 86 25.00 8.49 7.62
CA MET A 86 24.77 7.23 6.91
C MET A 86 24.91 7.37 5.39
N GLU A 87 24.43 8.49 4.80
CA GLU A 87 24.57 8.77 3.37
C GLU A 87 26.05 8.99 2.97
N LYS A 88 26.84 9.69 3.80
CA LYS A 88 28.29 9.88 3.59
C LYS A 88 29.07 8.58 3.71
N GLU A 89 28.71 7.74 4.68
CA GLU A 89 29.34 6.43 4.90
C GLU A 89 28.86 5.37 3.89
N GLY A 90 27.94 5.72 2.99
CA GLY A 90 27.37 4.80 2.00
C GLY A 90 26.50 3.69 2.61
N ILE A 91 26.09 3.83 3.88
CA ILE A 91 25.30 2.84 4.60
C ILE A 91 23.89 2.82 4.03
N THR A 92 23.64 1.88 3.14
CA THR A 92 22.33 1.68 2.53
C THR A 92 21.54 0.67 3.36
N LYS A 93 20.37 1.09 3.86
CA LYS A 93 19.44 0.16 4.53
C LYS A 93 18.83 -0.78 3.49
N ARG A 94 18.80 -2.07 3.78
CA ARG A 94 18.09 -3.06 2.95
C ARG A 94 16.63 -2.62 2.76
N LYS A 95 16.19 -2.56 1.50
CA LYS A 95 14.78 -2.32 1.18
C LYS A 95 13.93 -3.42 1.83
N TYR A 96 12.89 -3.02 2.54
CA TYR A 96 11.94 -3.97 3.12
C TYR A 96 11.00 -4.47 2.02
N ASP A 97 11.13 -5.75 1.68
CA ASP A 97 10.17 -6.45 0.83
C ASP A 97 9.08 -7.07 1.69
N ARG A 98 7.82 -6.69 1.44
CA ARG A 98 6.67 -7.30 2.11
C ARG A 98 6.58 -8.77 1.73
N LYS A 99 6.44 -9.65 2.72
CA LYS A 99 6.23 -11.08 2.49
C LYS A 99 4.85 -11.31 1.85
N LYS A 100 4.73 -12.39 1.08
CA LYS A 100 3.44 -12.87 0.54
C LYS A 100 2.47 -13.20 1.67
N VAL A 101 1.17 -13.11 1.37
CA VAL A 101 0.10 -13.50 2.30
C VAL A 101 0.27 -14.98 2.67
N PRO A 102 0.19 -15.35 3.96
CA PRO A 102 0.33 -16.74 4.38
C PRO A 102 -0.88 -17.58 3.94
N VAL A 103 -0.62 -18.83 3.55
CA VAL A 103 -1.66 -19.79 3.13
C VAL A 103 -2.25 -20.52 4.35
N CYS A 104 -3.55 -20.77 4.32
CA CYS A 104 -4.26 -21.58 5.30
C CYS A 104 -3.96 -23.06 5.11
N LYS A 105 -3.57 -23.75 6.18
CA LYS A 105 -3.27 -25.19 6.11
C LYS A 105 -4.51 -26.07 5.96
N GLN A 106 -5.69 -25.55 6.31
CA GLN A 106 -6.93 -26.31 6.31
C GLN A 106 -7.58 -26.32 4.92
N CYS A 107 -7.67 -25.16 4.26
CA CYS A 107 -8.32 -25.04 2.95
C CYS A 107 -7.37 -24.77 1.78
N GLY A 108 -6.09 -24.51 2.04
CA GLY A 108 -5.09 -24.22 1.01
C GLY A 108 -5.22 -22.84 0.36
N GLN A 109 -6.15 -21.99 0.79
CA GLN A 109 -6.33 -20.62 0.29
C GLN A 109 -5.53 -19.60 1.10
N ASP A 110 -5.32 -18.41 0.54
CA ASP A 110 -4.67 -17.30 1.24
C ASP A 110 -5.47 -16.88 2.48
N ARG A 111 -4.76 -16.56 3.59
CA ARG A 111 -5.39 -16.09 4.84
C ARG A 111 -5.83 -14.64 4.72
N ILE A 112 -6.91 -14.45 3.99
CA ILE A 112 -7.53 -13.15 3.73
C ILE A 112 -8.87 -13.10 4.50
N PRO A 113 -9.16 -12.03 5.25
CA PRO A 113 -10.49 -11.78 5.81
C PRO A 113 -11.53 -11.55 4.68
N PRO A 114 -12.79 -11.99 4.81
CA PRO A 114 -13.44 -12.46 6.04
C PRO A 114 -13.34 -13.97 6.29
N ASP A 115 -12.81 -14.75 5.35
CA ASP A 115 -12.81 -16.22 5.46
C ASP A 115 -11.80 -16.75 6.48
N HIS A 116 -10.72 -15.99 6.69
CA HIS A 116 -9.71 -16.28 7.69
C HIS A 116 -9.64 -15.17 8.72
N VAL A 117 -9.99 -15.49 9.97
CA VAL A 117 -10.00 -14.53 11.08
C VAL A 117 -8.97 -14.96 12.10
N GLN A 118 -8.11 -14.02 12.52
CA GLN A 118 -7.10 -14.27 13.53
C GLN A 118 -7.64 -13.91 14.93
N TYR A 119 -7.41 -14.80 15.90
CA TYR A 119 -7.63 -14.53 17.32
C TYR A 119 -6.49 -15.09 18.16
N PHE A 120 -5.76 -14.23 18.88
CA PHE A 120 -4.59 -14.59 19.70
C PHE A 120 -3.65 -15.61 19.04
N MET A 121 -3.12 -15.25 17.87
CA MET A 121 -2.20 -16.10 17.09
C MET A 121 -2.82 -17.39 16.50
N ASN A 122 -4.05 -17.73 16.85
CA ASN A 122 -4.83 -18.78 16.23
C ASN A 122 -5.59 -18.24 15.01
N TRP A 123 -5.77 -19.06 13.98
CA TRP A 123 -6.50 -18.71 12.77
C TRP A 123 -7.76 -19.57 12.68
N PHE A 124 -8.92 -18.90 12.56
CA PHE A 124 -10.18 -19.51 12.19
C PHE A 124 -10.29 -19.57 10.67
N CYS A 125 -10.75 -20.69 10.14
CA CYS A 125 -11.05 -20.85 8.72
C CYS A 125 -12.53 -21.14 8.55
N ARG A 126 -13.26 -20.22 7.92
CA ARG A 126 -14.71 -20.33 7.72
C ARG A 126 -15.10 -21.53 6.85
N SER A 127 -14.27 -21.88 5.87
CA SER A 127 -14.57 -22.97 4.92
C SER A 127 -14.49 -24.37 5.53
N THR A 128 -13.66 -24.56 6.55
CA THR A 128 -13.44 -25.88 7.17
C THR A 128 -14.00 -25.98 8.59
N ALA A 129 -14.39 -24.86 9.20
CA ALA A 129 -14.94 -24.87 10.53
C ALA A 129 -16.38 -25.40 10.53
N THR A 130 -16.65 -26.37 11.41
CA THR A 130 -18.00 -26.86 11.67
C THR A 130 -18.82 -25.89 12.52
N GLN A 131 -18.17 -25.17 13.42
CA GLN A 131 -18.79 -24.25 14.36
C GLN A 131 -18.65 -22.78 13.93
N SER A 132 -19.46 -21.91 14.52
CA SER A 132 -19.39 -20.48 14.28
C SER A 132 -18.08 -19.87 14.80
N PHE A 133 -17.72 -18.69 14.31
CA PHE A 133 -16.52 -17.98 14.78
C PHE A 133 -16.60 -17.65 16.27
N GLU A 134 -17.77 -17.26 16.79
CA GLU A 134 -17.94 -16.92 18.20
C GLU A 134 -17.79 -18.16 19.09
N ASP A 135 -18.37 -19.30 18.71
CA ASP A 135 -18.22 -20.54 19.47
C ASP A 135 -16.74 -20.97 19.51
N TRP A 136 -16.07 -20.97 18.36
CA TRP A 136 -14.63 -21.22 18.26
C TRP A 136 -13.79 -20.27 19.11
N LYS A 137 -14.11 -18.97 19.09
CA LYS A 137 -13.41 -17.97 19.89
C LYS A 137 -13.61 -18.22 21.38
N THR A 138 -14.82 -18.55 21.83
CA THR A 138 -15.06 -18.88 23.25
C THR A 138 -14.28 -20.13 23.69
N GLU A 139 -14.15 -21.14 22.84
CA GLU A 139 -13.33 -22.33 23.13
C GLU A 139 -11.83 -21.99 23.24
N ILE A 140 -11.33 -21.16 22.33
CA ILE A 140 -9.94 -20.67 22.39
C ILE A 140 -9.72 -19.86 23.67
N MET A 141 -10.68 -19.02 24.08
CA MET A 141 -10.60 -18.29 25.36
C MET A 141 -10.61 -19.21 26.58
N LYS A 142 -11.46 -20.26 26.58
CA LYS A 142 -11.54 -21.26 27.67
C LYS A 142 -10.21 -21.98 27.85
N LYS A 143 -9.49 -22.28 26.77
CA LYS A 143 -8.14 -22.86 26.79
C LYS A 143 -7.07 -21.93 27.38
N GLY A 144 -7.41 -20.68 27.69
CA GLY A 144 -6.52 -19.71 28.32
C GLY A 144 -5.69 -18.88 27.35
N TYR A 145 -5.92 -19.01 26.04
CA TYR A 145 -5.30 -18.11 25.06
C TYR A 145 -5.74 -16.67 25.31
N GLY A 146 -4.78 -15.74 25.23
CA GLY A 146 -4.99 -14.33 25.49
C GLY A 146 -5.00 -13.89 26.94
N LYS A 147 -4.82 -14.82 27.89
CA LYS A 147 -4.53 -14.48 29.28
C LYS A 147 -3.04 -14.18 29.42
N LYS A 148 -2.72 -13.12 30.18
CA LYS A 148 -1.33 -12.83 30.57
C LYS A 148 -0.81 -13.99 31.43
N PRO A 149 0.37 -14.57 31.15
CA PRO A 149 0.94 -15.58 32.01
C PRO A 149 1.15 -14.99 33.41
N ARG A 150 0.80 -15.74 34.46
CA ARG A 150 1.17 -15.38 35.83
C ARG A 150 2.69 -15.61 35.95
N LYS A 151 3.41 -14.56 36.35
CA LYS A 151 4.85 -14.59 36.60
C LYS A 151 5.13 -15.13 38.00
#